data_AF-A0A9P8UC46-F1
#
_entry.id   AF-A0A9P8UC46-F1
#
_cell.length_a   1.000
_cell.length_b   1.000
_cell.length_c   1.000
_cell.angle_alpha   90.00
_cell.angle_beta   90.00
_cell.angle_gamma   90.00
#
_symmetry.space_group_name_H-M   'P 1'
#
loop_
_entity.id
_entity.type
_entity.pdbx_description
1 polymer ?
#
loop_
_entity_poly.entity_id
_entity_poly.type
_entity_poly.pdbx_seq_one_letter_code
_entity_poly.pdbx_strand_id
1 'polypeptide(L)'
;MTMVTRPTVPAPQDDLKTVVESRTREWHFHIYFLLQSPTETAAALALRDAVLRLRRDGAFVAVPLFRVNEYPMGPHPAGSYEIWVPDSSFSDVFFYLAANRGSLSVLVHPLTANQRIDHETRNAWIGTPWPIYLDVLPRDGDIPLQYPELGIGWSTSPKHEISLEERRRRGAEVEALLADDPEAAPAPDN
;
A
#
# COMPACT_ATOMS: atom_id res chain seq x y z
N MET A 1 37.60 -2.41 -25.69
CA MET A 1 36.41 -3.28 -25.78
C MET A 1 35.72 -3.20 -24.43
N THR A 2 34.76 -2.31 -24.29
CA THR A 2 34.10 -2.02 -23.01
C THR A 2 33.09 -3.13 -22.73
N MET A 3 33.32 -3.94 -21.70
CA MET A 3 32.35 -4.94 -21.28
C MET A 3 31.12 -4.23 -20.73
N VAL A 4 30.04 -4.23 -21.51
CA VAL A 4 28.72 -3.81 -21.03
C VAL A 4 28.20 -4.96 -20.16
N THR A 5 28.35 -4.84 -18.85
CA THR A 5 27.63 -5.68 -17.90
C THR A 5 26.14 -5.36 -18.02
N ARG A 6 25.37 -6.26 -18.65
CA ARG A 6 23.91 -6.14 -18.62
C ARG A 6 23.47 -6.29 -17.16
N PRO A 7 22.68 -5.35 -16.60
CA PRO A 7 22.09 -5.55 -15.29
C PRO A 7 21.23 -6.80 -15.35
N THR A 8 21.57 -7.81 -14.54
CA THR A 8 20.70 -8.96 -14.30
C THR A 8 19.43 -8.45 -13.63
N VAL A 9 18.31 -8.58 -14.32
CA VAL A 9 16.99 -8.39 -13.70
C VAL A 9 16.91 -9.42 -12.56
N PRO A 10 16.74 -8.99 -11.29
CA PRO A 10 16.62 -9.93 -10.20
C PRO A 10 15.38 -10.80 -10.43
N ALA A 11 15.53 -12.11 -10.26
CA ALA A 11 14.39 -13.02 -10.27
C ALA A 11 13.41 -12.64 -9.15
N PRO A 12 12.10 -12.84 -9.35
CA PRO A 12 11.13 -12.73 -8.26
C PRO A 12 11.54 -13.62 -7.10
N GLN A 13 11.40 -13.11 -5.87
CA GLN A 13 11.58 -13.90 -4.67
C GLN A 13 10.35 -14.80 -4.46
N ASP A 14 10.55 -16.10 -4.35
CA ASP A 14 9.50 -17.12 -4.23
C ASP A 14 9.65 -18.01 -2.97
N ASP A 15 10.71 -17.84 -2.17
CA ASP A 15 10.82 -18.50 -0.87
C ASP A 15 9.73 -17.99 0.08
N LEU A 16 8.83 -18.90 0.46
CA LEU A 16 7.67 -18.61 1.32
C LEU A 16 8.07 -17.84 2.59
N LYS A 17 9.14 -18.28 3.26
CA LYS A 17 9.55 -17.65 4.53
C LYS A 17 9.98 -16.21 4.29
N THR A 18 10.85 -16.00 3.31
CA THR A 18 11.37 -14.69 2.94
C THR A 18 10.23 -13.74 2.58
N VAL A 19 9.31 -14.14 1.68
CA VAL A 19 8.17 -13.31 1.26
C VAL A 19 7.26 -12.94 2.43
N VAL A 20 6.97 -13.90 3.32
CA VAL A 20 6.08 -13.67 4.48
C VAL A 20 6.70 -12.76 5.52
N GLU A 21 7.99 -12.94 5.80
CA GLU A 21 8.72 -12.17 6.82
C GLU A 21 9.10 -10.77 6.34
N SER A 22 9.38 -10.59 5.04
CA SER A 22 9.76 -9.30 4.47
C SER A 22 8.58 -8.46 3.96
N ARG A 23 7.34 -8.91 4.12
CA ARG A 23 6.17 -8.20 3.61
C ARG A 23 6.05 -6.80 4.23
N THR A 24 5.62 -5.83 3.42
CA THR A 24 5.30 -4.49 3.92
C THR A 24 4.13 -4.54 4.90
N ARG A 25 4.28 -3.89 6.06
CA ARG A 25 3.26 -3.90 7.11
C ARG A 25 2.36 -2.67 7.16
N GLU A 26 2.78 -1.57 6.55
CA GLU A 26 2.08 -0.29 6.62
C GLU A 26 2.13 0.39 5.26
N TRP A 27 1.07 1.13 4.95
CA TRP A 27 0.83 1.74 3.64
C TRP A 27 0.26 3.14 3.81
N HIS A 28 0.56 3.99 2.85
CA HIS A 28 -0.04 5.31 2.72
C HIS A 28 -0.92 5.38 1.49
N PHE A 29 -2.08 6.01 1.65
CA PHE A 29 -2.99 6.38 0.58
C PHE A 29 -3.08 7.91 0.56
N HIS A 30 -2.58 8.55 -0.50
CA HIS A 30 -2.69 10.00 -0.67
C HIS A 30 -3.79 10.31 -1.67
N ILE A 31 -4.84 10.98 -1.20
CA ILE A 31 -5.96 11.43 -2.04
C ILE A 31 -5.58 12.78 -2.62
N TYR A 32 -5.67 12.91 -3.94
CA TYR A 32 -5.34 14.13 -4.68
C TYR A 32 -6.58 14.82 -5.23
N PHE A 33 -6.56 16.15 -5.18
CA PHE A 33 -7.59 17.02 -5.73
C PHE A 33 -6.99 18.32 -6.28
N LEU A 34 -7.63 18.88 -7.30
CA LEU A 34 -7.31 20.18 -7.85
C LEU A 34 -7.82 21.29 -6.91
N LEU A 35 -6.89 22.09 -6.37
CA LEU A 35 -7.21 23.18 -5.43
C LEU A 35 -8.13 24.24 -6.04
N GLN A 36 -8.04 24.47 -7.35
CA GLN A 36 -8.91 25.39 -8.09
C GLN A 36 -10.32 24.85 -8.32
N SER A 37 -10.60 23.58 -7.96
CA SER A 37 -11.90 22.95 -8.11
C SER A 37 -12.56 22.81 -6.73
N PRO A 38 -13.48 23.72 -6.35
CA PRO A 38 -14.24 23.59 -5.10
C PRO A 38 -14.99 22.25 -5.02
N THR A 39 -15.42 21.71 -6.17
CA THR A 39 -16.09 20.41 -6.26
C THR A 39 -15.16 19.27 -5.88
N GLU A 40 -13.92 19.24 -6.37
CA GLU A 40 -12.98 18.19 -6.00
C GLU A 40 -12.52 18.32 -4.55
N THR A 41 -12.27 19.53 -4.06
CA THR A 41 -11.98 19.78 -2.64
C THR A 41 -13.10 19.26 -1.75
N ALA A 42 -14.35 19.59 -2.07
CA ALA A 42 -15.51 19.10 -1.32
C ALA A 42 -15.62 17.57 -1.37
N ALA A 43 -15.42 16.95 -2.54
CA ALA A 43 -15.43 15.50 -2.68
C ALA A 43 -14.32 14.83 -1.86
N ALA A 44 -13.11 15.40 -1.87
CA ALA A 44 -11.96 14.87 -1.14
C ALA A 44 -12.18 14.91 0.38
N LEU A 45 -12.73 16.01 0.90
CA LEU A 45 -13.07 16.14 2.31
C LEU A 45 -14.26 15.24 2.70
N ALA A 46 -15.27 15.12 1.86
CA ALA A 46 -16.39 14.20 2.10
C ALA A 46 -15.92 12.73 2.16
N LEU A 47 -15.00 12.33 1.28
CA LEU A 47 -14.38 11.00 1.30
C LEU A 47 -13.57 10.79 2.58
N ARG A 48 -12.80 11.80 3.02
CA ARG A 48 -12.04 11.75 4.27
C ARG A 48 -12.94 11.52 5.47
N ASP A 49 -14.05 12.26 5.54
CA ASP A 49 -15.02 12.12 6.62
C ASP A 49 -15.72 10.74 6.59
N ALA A 50 -15.96 10.19 5.39
CA ALA A 50 -16.51 8.85 5.25
C ALA A 50 -15.55 7.78 5.78
N VAL A 51 -14.25 7.87 5.46
CA VAL A 51 -13.20 6.99 6.02
C VAL A 51 -13.17 7.10 7.54
N LEU A 52 -13.26 8.31 8.11
CA LEU A 52 -13.29 8.50 9.57
C LEU A 52 -14.51 7.86 10.23
N ARG A 53 -15.70 7.99 9.62
CA ARG A 53 -16.93 7.34 10.10
C ARG A 53 -16.81 5.82 10.02
N LEU A 54 -16.32 5.28 8.91
CA LEU A 54 -16.13 3.85 8.70
C LEU A 54 -15.10 3.25 9.66
N ARG A 55 -14.00 3.96 9.94
CA ARG A 55 -13.05 3.59 10.99
C ARG A 55 -13.76 3.51 12.35
N ARG A 56 -14.51 4.56 12.72
CA ARG A 56 -15.25 4.61 14.00
C ARG A 56 -16.22 3.44 14.12
N ASP A 57 -16.88 3.09 13.02
CA ASP A 57 -17.91 2.06 12.98
C ASP A 57 -17.33 0.65 12.76
N GLY A 58 -16.01 0.50 12.69
CA GLY A 58 -15.30 -0.78 12.68
C GLY A 58 -15.17 -1.46 11.32
N ALA A 59 -15.37 -0.74 10.21
CA ALA A 59 -15.26 -1.32 8.87
C ALA A 59 -13.82 -1.72 8.51
N PHE A 60 -12.84 -0.93 8.97
CA PHE A 60 -11.41 -1.14 8.76
C PHE A 60 -10.60 -0.21 9.67
N VAL A 61 -9.29 -0.44 9.78
CA VAL A 61 -8.37 0.52 10.38
C VAL A 61 -7.74 1.38 9.29
N ALA A 62 -8.01 2.68 9.34
CA ALA A 62 -7.44 3.68 8.44
C ALA A 62 -7.34 5.01 9.18
N VAL A 63 -6.17 5.65 9.20
CA VAL A 63 -5.95 6.89 9.96
C VAL A 63 -5.62 8.04 9.01
N PRO A 64 -6.63 8.83 8.58
CA PRO A 64 -6.38 10.08 7.89
C PRO A 64 -5.58 11.03 8.78
N LEU A 65 -4.46 11.54 8.26
CA LEU A 65 -3.68 12.55 8.97
C LEU A 65 -4.54 13.82 9.16
N PHE A 66 -4.33 14.54 10.28
CA PHE A 66 -5.13 15.72 10.58
C PHE A 66 -5.01 16.79 9.50
N ARG A 67 -3.80 16.98 8.96
CA ARG A 67 -3.49 17.98 7.94
C ARG A 67 -4.11 17.61 6.59
N VAL A 68 -4.72 18.61 5.96
CA VAL A 68 -5.01 18.62 4.53
C VAL A 68 -4.04 19.62 3.91
N ASN A 69 -3.36 19.20 2.84
CA ASN A 69 -2.44 20.06 2.11
C ASN A 69 -3.27 20.93 1.16
N GLU A 70 -3.32 22.24 1.44
CA GLU A 70 -4.01 23.24 0.62
C GLU A 70 -3.08 23.91 -0.41
N TYR A 71 -1.89 23.34 -0.59
CA TYR A 71 -0.84 23.72 -1.54
C TYR A 71 0.16 22.54 -1.64
N PRO A 72 1.02 22.49 -2.69
CA PRO A 72 2.00 21.42 -2.82
C PRO A 72 2.90 21.30 -1.59
N MET A 73 3.05 20.10 -1.05
CA MET A 73 3.79 19.84 0.18
C MET A 73 4.57 18.53 0.08
N GLY A 74 5.84 18.57 0.47
CA GLY A 74 6.74 17.41 0.33
C GLY A 74 6.79 16.93 -1.13
N PRO A 75 6.60 15.63 -1.40
CA PRO A 75 6.64 15.10 -2.75
C PRO A 75 5.31 15.30 -3.52
N HIS A 76 4.26 15.83 -2.87
CA HIS A 76 2.90 15.86 -3.40
C HIS A 76 2.64 17.18 -4.17
N PRO A 77 2.33 17.13 -5.47
CA PRO A 77 2.28 18.32 -6.34
C PRO A 77 0.97 19.14 -6.30
N ALA A 78 -0.03 18.74 -5.51
CA ALA A 78 -1.36 19.34 -5.54
C ALA A 78 -2.00 19.35 -4.15
N GLY A 79 -3.29 19.70 -4.09
CA GLY A 79 -4.08 19.47 -2.89
C GLY A 79 -4.10 17.99 -2.56
N SER A 80 -3.79 17.63 -1.31
CA SER A 80 -3.78 16.23 -0.90
C SER A 80 -4.03 16.02 0.58
N TYR A 81 -4.36 14.80 0.98
CA TYR A 81 -4.20 14.34 2.36
C TYR A 81 -3.80 12.87 2.39
N GLU A 82 -3.14 12.48 3.47
CA GLU A 82 -2.63 11.13 3.71
C GLU A 82 -3.61 10.32 4.56
N ILE A 83 -3.69 9.02 4.29
CA ILE A 83 -4.30 8.01 5.15
C ILE A 83 -3.27 6.91 5.40
N TRP A 84 -2.92 6.69 6.67
CA TRP A 84 -2.15 5.53 7.08
C TRP A 84 -3.03 4.29 7.22
N VAL A 85 -2.56 3.14 6.73
CA VAL A 85 -3.30 1.88 6.72
C VAL A 85 -2.35 0.71 7.03
N PRO A 86 -2.65 -0.14 8.04
CA PRO A 86 -1.88 -1.35 8.30
C PRO A 86 -2.21 -2.45 7.27
N ASP A 87 -1.30 -3.40 7.07
CA ASP A 87 -1.47 -4.53 6.16
C ASP A 87 -2.76 -5.32 6.41
N SER A 88 -3.16 -5.47 7.67
CA SER A 88 -4.40 -6.12 8.09
C SER A 88 -5.69 -5.44 7.62
N SER A 89 -5.64 -4.17 7.21
CA SER A 89 -6.80 -3.42 6.67
C SER A 89 -6.59 -2.92 5.24
N PHE A 90 -5.46 -3.26 4.62
CA PHE A 90 -5.10 -2.76 3.28
C PHE A 90 -6.19 -3.07 2.25
N SER A 91 -6.63 -4.33 2.19
CA SER A 91 -7.61 -4.77 1.18
C SER A 91 -8.96 -4.06 1.33
N ASP A 92 -9.50 -3.98 2.54
CA ASP A 92 -10.78 -3.31 2.82
C ASP A 92 -10.75 -1.82 2.44
N VAL A 93 -9.67 -1.12 2.79
CA VAL A 93 -9.50 0.29 2.43
C VAL A 93 -9.32 0.46 0.92
N PHE A 94 -8.52 -0.39 0.29
CA PHE A 94 -8.33 -0.36 -1.16
C PHE A 94 -9.66 -0.59 -1.89
N PHE A 95 -10.44 -1.59 -1.50
CA PHE A 95 -11.74 -1.88 -2.10
C PHE A 95 -12.71 -0.71 -1.94
N TYR A 96 -12.78 -0.14 -0.74
CA TYR A 96 -13.63 1.02 -0.47
C TYR A 96 -13.24 2.21 -1.36
N LEU A 97 -11.96 2.59 -1.39
CA LEU A 97 -11.50 3.73 -2.19
C LEU A 97 -11.63 3.48 -3.69
N ALA A 98 -11.36 2.26 -4.16
CA ALA A 98 -11.54 1.89 -5.57
C ALA A 98 -13.00 2.08 -6.03
N ALA A 99 -13.97 1.76 -5.18
CA ALA A 99 -15.39 1.87 -5.49
C ALA A 99 -15.98 3.27 -5.21
N ASN A 100 -15.45 4.04 -4.26
CA ASN A 100 -16.13 5.23 -3.70
C ASN A 100 -15.37 6.55 -3.89
N ARG A 101 -14.15 6.57 -4.43
CA ARG A 101 -13.36 7.82 -4.58
C ARG A 101 -13.92 8.82 -5.59
N GLY A 102 -14.93 8.45 -6.38
CA GLY A 102 -15.39 9.24 -7.52
C GLY A 102 -14.27 9.44 -8.54
N SER A 103 -13.99 10.69 -8.91
CA SER A 103 -12.94 11.05 -9.88
C SER A 103 -11.56 11.31 -9.24
N LEU A 104 -11.45 11.35 -7.90
CA LEU A 104 -10.22 11.72 -7.19
C LEU A 104 -9.11 10.70 -7.41
N SER A 105 -7.87 11.13 -7.63
CA SER A 105 -6.75 10.21 -7.81
C SER A 105 -6.13 9.82 -6.47
N VAL A 106 -5.69 8.56 -6.33
CA VAL A 106 -5.11 8.06 -5.08
C VAL A 106 -3.73 7.43 -5.35
N LEU A 107 -2.67 8.01 -4.79
CA LEU A 107 -1.36 7.36 -4.72
C LEU A 107 -1.39 6.35 -3.57
N VAL A 108 -1.00 5.12 -3.83
CA VAL A 108 -0.88 4.06 -2.82
C VAL A 108 0.57 3.63 -2.79
N HIS A 109 1.24 3.67 -1.64
CA HIS A 109 2.61 3.19 -1.54
C HIS A 109 2.91 2.54 -0.20
N PRO A 110 3.88 1.61 -0.14
CA PRO A 110 4.31 1.00 1.11
C PRO A 110 5.06 2.03 1.99
N LEU A 111 5.12 1.75 3.28
CA LEU A 111 5.87 2.55 4.25
C LEU A 111 7.08 1.76 4.74
N THR A 112 8.22 1.96 4.09
CA THR A 112 9.50 1.30 4.41
C THR A 112 10.62 2.30 4.65
N ALA A 113 11.81 1.79 4.98
CA ALA A 113 13.05 2.56 5.07
C ALA A 113 13.46 3.25 3.74
N ASN A 114 12.91 2.84 2.59
CA ASN A 114 13.30 3.32 1.27
C ASN A 114 12.23 4.25 0.67
N GLN A 115 11.97 5.38 1.34
CA GLN A 115 10.83 6.26 1.00
C GLN A 115 10.80 6.68 -0.47
N ARG A 116 11.95 7.05 -1.07
CA ARG A 116 12.00 7.38 -2.51
C ARG A 116 11.54 6.21 -3.38
N ILE A 117 12.05 5.00 -3.15
CA ILE A 117 11.69 3.81 -3.93
C ILE A 117 10.20 3.49 -3.74
N ASP A 118 9.70 3.65 -2.51
CA ASP A 118 8.29 3.45 -2.18
C ASP A 118 7.38 4.36 -3.02
N HIS A 119 7.75 5.64 -3.16
CA HIS A 119 7.01 6.61 -3.97
C HIS A 119 7.27 6.49 -5.47
N GLU A 120 8.39 5.91 -5.91
CA GLU A 120 8.82 5.90 -7.31
C GLU A 120 8.40 4.62 -8.05
N THR A 121 8.75 3.45 -7.48
CA THR A 121 8.65 2.16 -8.19
C THR A 121 7.78 1.13 -7.49
N ARG A 122 7.55 1.25 -6.17
CA ARG A 122 6.66 0.35 -5.42
C ARG A 122 5.26 0.92 -5.22
N ASN A 123 4.98 2.09 -5.80
CA ASN A 123 3.66 2.70 -5.72
C ASN A 123 2.66 1.99 -6.65
N ALA A 124 1.40 2.29 -6.40
CA ALA A 124 0.29 2.08 -7.30
C ALA A 124 -0.59 3.33 -7.34
N TRP A 125 -1.46 3.40 -8.34
CA TRP A 125 -2.43 4.49 -8.47
C TRP A 125 -3.83 3.94 -8.66
N ILE A 126 -4.79 4.53 -7.93
CA ILE A 126 -6.21 4.40 -8.25
C ILE A 126 -6.64 5.68 -8.97
N GLY A 127 -6.91 5.57 -10.28
CA GLY A 127 -7.20 6.72 -11.13
C GLY A 127 -5.96 7.24 -11.85
N THR A 128 -5.96 8.53 -12.21
CA THR A 128 -4.91 9.14 -13.03
C THR A 128 -3.67 9.43 -12.18
N PRO A 129 -2.48 8.93 -12.54
CA PRO A 129 -1.25 9.25 -11.82
C PRO A 129 -0.89 10.73 -11.86
N TRP A 130 -0.33 11.24 -10.77
CA TRP A 130 0.24 12.58 -10.70
C TRP A 130 1.77 12.55 -10.72
N PRO A 131 2.44 13.61 -11.22
CA PRO A 131 3.89 13.70 -11.20
C PRO A 131 4.40 13.95 -9.77
N ILE A 132 4.94 12.92 -9.13
CA ILE A 132 5.49 13.02 -7.77
C ILE A 132 6.87 13.68 -7.80
N TYR A 133 7.10 14.65 -6.92
CA TYR A 133 8.40 15.32 -6.79
C TYR A 133 9.34 14.48 -5.92
N LEU A 134 10.09 13.57 -6.55
CA LEU A 134 10.87 12.55 -5.86
C LEU A 134 12.17 13.06 -5.22
N ASP A 135 12.65 14.25 -5.59
CA ASP A 135 13.97 14.74 -5.18
C ASP A 135 14.02 15.25 -3.74
N VAL A 136 12.86 15.47 -3.12
CA VAL A 136 12.76 15.81 -1.68
C VAL A 136 12.74 14.58 -0.77
N LEU A 137 12.62 13.38 -1.33
CA LEU A 137 12.51 12.16 -0.55
C LEU A 137 13.89 11.59 -0.19
N PRO A 138 14.09 11.16 1.06
CA PRO A 138 15.30 10.46 1.44
C PRO A 138 15.40 9.11 0.70
N ARG A 139 16.63 8.68 0.43
CA ARG A 139 16.90 7.39 -0.24
C ARG A 139 16.94 6.22 0.74
N ASP A 140 17.26 6.52 1.99
CA ASP A 140 17.40 5.61 3.12
C ASP A 140 16.95 6.29 4.42
N GLY A 141 16.66 5.48 5.44
CA GLY A 141 16.23 5.96 6.74
C GLY A 141 15.65 4.84 7.60
N ASP A 142 15.13 5.21 8.76
CA ASP A 142 14.40 4.27 9.61
C ASP A 142 13.01 3.98 9.05
N ILE A 143 12.44 2.84 9.44
CA ILE A 143 11.04 2.53 9.15
C ILE A 143 10.17 3.58 9.85
N PRO A 144 9.29 4.30 9.14
CA PRO A 144 8.42 5.29 9.76
C PRO A 144 7.37 4.56 10.61
N LEU A 145 7.56 4.52 11.93
CA LEU A 145 6.61 3.90 12.85
C LEU A 145 5.49 4.88 13.16
N GLN A 146 4.30 4.65 12.62
CA GLN A 146 3.11 5.46 12.89
C GLN A 146 2.10 4.66 13.72
N TYR A 147 1.58 5.26 14.80
CA TYR A 147 0.55 4.68 15.68
C TYR A 147 0.92 3.34 16.36
N PRO A 148 2.12 3.19 16.97
CA PRO A 148 2.54 1.94 17.61
C PRO A 148 1.59 1.46 18.72
N GLU A 149 0.85 2.37 19.35
CA GLU A 149 -0.15 2.07 20.37
C GLU A 149 -1.29 1.15 19.88
N LEU A 150 -1.49 1.04 18.56
CA LEU A 150 -2.49 0.16 17.98
C LEU A 150 -2.04 -1.31 17.94
N GLY A 151 -0.75 -1.62 18.10
CA GLY A 151 -0.23 -3.00 18.13
C GLY A 151 -0.40 -3.77 16.81
N ILE A 152 -0.54 -3.07 15.69
CA ILE A 152 -0.74 -3.59 14.34
C ILE A 152 0.32 -3.01 13.39
N GLY A 153 0.33 -3.43 12.13
CA GLY A 153 1.36 -3.00 11.18
C GLY A 153 2.75 -3.48 11.64
N TRP A 154 3.74 -2.59 11.66
CA TRP A 154 5.10 -2.93 12.14
C TRP A 154 5.14 -3.27 13.63
N SER A 155 4.09 -2.92 14.40
CA SER A 155 3.98 -3.25 15.84
C SER A 155 3.28 -4.59 16.12
N THR A 156 2.93 -5.35 15.08
CA THR A 156 2.19 -6.62 15.23
C THR A 156 3.00 -7.66 16.00
N SER A 157 2.41 -8.25 17.03
CA SER A 157 3.05 -9.34 17.79
C SER A 157 3.16 -10.62 16.94
N PRO A 158 4.30 -11.33 16.94
CA PRO A 158 4.48 -12.58 16.21
C PRO A 158 3.44 -13.67 16.53
N LYS A 159 2.82 -13.63 17.72
CA LYS A 159 1.77 -14.58 18.11
C LYS A 159 0.47 -14.46 17.30
N HIS A 160 0.27 -13.34 16.61
CA HIS A 160 -0.88 -13.10 15.75
C HIS A 160 -0.61 -13.48 14.29
N GLU A 161 0.62 -13.88 13.96
CA GLU A 161 0.98 -14.35 12.62
C GLU A 161 0.51 -15.78 12.37
N ILE A 162 0.10 -16.03 11.13
CA ILE A 162 -0.13 -17.39 10.64
C ILE A 162 1.22 -18.07 10.46
N SER A 163 1.40 -19.25 11.08
CA SER A 163 2.65 -20.01 11.01
C SER A 163 2.98 -20.45 9.57
N LEU A 164 4.26 -20.70 9.28
CA LEU A 164 4.68 -21.20 7.97
C LEU A 164 4.09 -22.58 7.66
N GLU A 165 3.90 -23.42 8.68
CA GLU A 165 3.24 -24.73 8.53
C GLU A 165 1.79 -24.57 8.08
N GLU A 166 1.02 -23.71 8.77
CA GLU A 166 -0.37 -23.44 8.42
C GLU A 166 -0.50 -22.79 7.03
N ARG A 167 0.45 -21.92 6.65
CA ARG A 167 0.51 -21.36 5.29
C ARG A 167 0.74 -22.44 4.23
N ARG A 168 1.68 -23.37 4.46
CA ARG A 168 1.92 -24.50 3.55
C ARG A 168 0.71 -25.41 3.43
N ARG A 169 0.03 -25.70 4.56
CA ARG A 169 -1.19 -26.50 4.56
C ARG A 169 -2.27 -25.85 3.68
N ARG A 170 -2.54 -24.55 3.86
CA ARG A 170 -3.50 -23.81 3.02
C ARG A 170 -3.10 -23.78 1.55
N GLY A 171 -1.80 -23.61 1.26
CA GLY A 171 -1.28 -23.67 -0.11
C GLY A 171 -1.56 -25.02 -0.77
N ALA A 172 -1.25 -26.13 -0.08
CA ALA A 172 -1.51 -27.48 -0.58
C ALA A 172 -3.02 -27.74 -0.81
N GLU A 173 -3.90 -27.18 0.03
CA GLU A 173 -5.35 -27.26 -0.16
C GLU A 173 -5.82 -26.52 -1.42
N VAL A 174 -5.24 -25.35 -1.71
CA VAL A 174 -5.54 -24.62 -2.95
C VAL A 174 -5.08 -25.41 -4.17
N GLU A 175 -3.85 -25.93 -4.18
CA GLU A 175 -3.34 -26.74 -5.30
C GLU A 175 -4.18 -28.01 -5.52
N ALA A 176 -4.63 -28.67 -4.45
CA ALA A 176 -5.48 -29.84 -4.56
C ALA A 176 -6.85 -29.51 -5.18
N LEU A 177 -7.42 -28.33 -4.90
CA LEU A 177 -8.69 -27.89 -5.49
C LEU A 177 -8.54 -27.48 -6.96
N LEU A 178 -7.37 -26.95 -7.34
CA LEU A 178 -7.10 -26.47 -8.70
C LEU A 178 -6.49 -27.54 -9.62
N ALA A 179 -6.16 -28.73 -9.10
CA ALA A 179 -5.42 -29.77 -9.82
C ALA A 179 -6.04 -30.19 -11.16
N ASP A 180 -7.37 -30.19 -11.26
CA ASP A 180 -8.13 -30.59 -12.44
C ASP A 180 -8.78 -29.39 -13.17
N ASP A 181 -8.49 -28.16 -12.76
CA ASP A 181 -9.03 -26.95 -13.40
C ASP A 181 -8.18 -26.58 -14.63
N PRO A 182 -8.71 -26.70 -15.86
CA PRO A 182 -7.95 -26.43 -17.09
C PRO A 182 -7.63 -24.95 -17.30
N GLU A 183 -8.26 -24.04 -16.56
CA GLU A 183 -7.99 -22.59 -16.62
C GLU A 183 -6.97 -22.13 -15.56
N ALA A 184 -6.69 -22.97 -14.56
CA ALA A 184 -5.68 -22.71 -13.55
C ALA A 184 -4.31 -23.24 -14.00
N ALA A 185 -3.31 -22.35 -14.07
CA ALA A 185 -1.95 -22.79 -14.34
C ALA A 185 -1.41 -23.59 -13.13
N PRO A 186 -0.86 -24.80 -13.33
CA PRO A 186 -0.31 -25.58 -12.23
C PRO A 186 0.94 -24.91 -11.66
N ALA A 187 1.13 -25.01 -10.35
CA ALA A 187 2.38 -24.60 -9.72
C ALA A 187 3.57 -25.42 -10.30
N PRO A 188 4.74 -24.79 -10.55
CA PRO A 188 5.93 -25.51 -10.99
C PRO A 188 6.41 -26.54 -9.96
N ASP A 189 7.01 -27.63 -10.43
CA ASP A 189 7.78 -28.53 -9.58
C ASP A 189 9.01 -27.79 -9.01
N ASN A 190 9.35 -28.07 -7.75
CA ASN A 190 10.56 -27.53 -7.08
C ASN A 190 11.84 -28.21 -7.57
#